data_AF-A0A662J363-F1
#
_entry.id   AF-A0A662J363-F1
#
_cell.length_a   1.000
_cell.length_b   1.000
_cell.length_c   1.000
_cell.angle_alpha   90.00
_cell.angle_beta   90.00
_cell.angle_gamma   90.00
#
_symmetry.space_group_name_H-M   'P 1'
#
loop_
_entity.id
_entity.type
_entity.pdbx_description
1 polymer ?
#
loop_
_entity_poly.entity_id
_entity_poly.type
_entity_poly.pdbx_seq_one_letter_code
_entity_poly.pdbx_strand_id
1 'polypeptide(L)'
;MLTDGGKDWLARNAGVSNCFASSGVSYKDLEGNWHTGSTTDVAAMLVVAGLLGYPYTTKEIVNGKSYDDFKSANDDYDLDIEDVATVYDLQEATPPYCAAGVTPTPTVTPTPTPTPVPEEKCEWFSEHWPIMTADIMDLVKAYLKEITLGWKVSVADIMGAVSYYLKQYDSGNSLTGCSCSSEGCVVE
;
A
#
# COMPACT_ATOMS: atom_id res chain seq x y z
N MET A 1 -8.35 12.49 5.34
CA MET A 1 -9.73 12.49 4.77
C MET A 1 -9.65 12.47 3.25
N LEU A 2 -10.30 11.48 2.65
CA LEU A 2 -10.40 11.29 1.21
C LEU A 2 -11.55 12.10 0.59
N THR A 3 -11.21 13.05 -0.29
CA THR A 3 -12.18 13.91 -0.99
C THR A 3 -12.64 13.29 -2.32
N ASP A 4 -13.64 13.90 -2.96
CA ASP A 4 -14.04 13.49 -4.32
C ASP A 4 -12.90 13.65 -5.32
N GLY A 5 -12.09 14.71 -5.20
CA GLY A 5 -10.90 14.92 -6.02
C GLY A 5 -9.85 13.82 -5.82
N GLY A 6 -9.61 13.41 -4.57
CA GLY A 6 -8.73 12.29 -4.24
C GLY A 6 -9.21 10.95 -4.81
N LYS A 7 -10.51 10.65 -4.71
CA LYS A 7 -11.10 9.44 -5.34
C LYS A 7 -10.95 9.45 -6.86
N ASP A 8 -11.28 10.55 -7.50
CA ASP A 8 -11.14 10.72 -8.95
C ASP A 8 -9.68 10.54 -9.40
N TRP A 9 -8.73 11.05 -8.62
CA TRP A 9 -7.30 10.92 -8.87
C TRP A 9 -6.85 9.47 -8.76
N LEU A 10 -7.26 8.75 -7.71
CA LEU A 10 -6.94 7.33 -7.51
C LEU A 10 -7.51 6.48 -8.63
N ALA A 11 -8.76 6.72 -9.03
CA ALA A 11 -9.39 6.00 -10.12
C ALA A 11 -8.62 6.17 -11.45
N ARG A 12 -8.13 7.37 -11.76
CA ARG A 12 -7.43 7.67 -13.02
C ARG A 12 -5.98 7.22 -13.05
N ASN A 13 -5.27 7.29 -11.92
CA ASN A 13 -3.83 7.02 -11.87
C ASN A 13 -3.51 5.65 -11.28
N ALA A 14 -4.34 5.17 -10.36
CA ALA A 14 -4.18 3.93 -9.61
C ALA A 14 -5.37 2.97 -9.81
N GLY A 15 -6.07 3.09 -10.94
CA GLY A 15 -7.22 2.26 -11.28
C GLY A 15 -7.08 1.62 -12.65
N VAL A 16 -8.02 0.73 -12.98
CA VAL A 16 -8.15 0.11 -14.31
C VAL A 16 -9.43 0.65 -14.94
N SER A 17 -9.37 1.08 -16.19
CA SER A 17 -10.55 1.67 -16.85
C SER A 17 -11.14 2.91 -16.15
N ASN A 18 -10.29 3.68 -15.43
CA ASN A 18 -10.68 4.78 -14.54
C ASN A 18 -11.60 4.35 -13.39
N CYS A 19 -11.53 3.09 -12.99
CA CYS A 19 -12.25 2.55 -11.87
C CYS A 19 -11.26 2.01 -10.85
N PHE A 20 -11.66 2.04 -9.58
CA PHE A 20 -10.96 1.30 -8.56
C PHE A 20 -10.92 -0.18 -8.96
N ALA A 21 -9.76 -0.79 -8.80
CA ALA A 21 -9.49 -2.13 -9.30
C ALA A 21 -8.85 -2.97 -8.20
N SER A 22 -9.40 -4.17 -7.98
CA SER A 22 -8.86 -5.13 -7.02
C SER A 22 -7.57 -5.82 -7.47
N SER A 23 -7.18 -5.64 -8.74
CA SER A 23 -5.89 -6.09 -9.26
C SER A 23 -5.55 -5.39 -10.59
N GLY A 24 -4.31 -5.57 -11.07
CA GLY A 24 -3.86 -5.09 -12.38
C GLY A 24 -3.32 -3.66 -12.39
N VAL A 25 -3.18 -3.02 -11.23
CA VAL A 25 -2.58 -1.70 -11.07
C VAL A 25 -1.07 -1.86 -10.89
N SER A 26 -0.28 -1.26 -11.78
CA SER A 26 1.18 -1.26 -11.66
C SER A 26 1.65 -0.01 -10.93
N TYR A 27 2.48 -0.19 -9.90
CA TYR A 27 2.99 0.89 -9.06
C TYR A 27 4.42 0.60 -8.60
N LYS A 28 5.10 1.61 -8.06
CA LYS A 28 6.42 1.52 -7.46
C LYS A 28 6.32 1.65 -5.95
N ASP A 29 7.12 0.88 -5.23
CA ASP A 29 7.41 1.19 -3.84
C ASP A 29 8.36 2.38 -3.72
N LEU A 30 8.58 2.82 -2.47
CA LEU A 30 9.45 3.95 -2.19
C LEU A 30 10.95 3.62 -2.33
N GLU A 31 11.32 2.37 -2.56
CA GLU A 31 12.67 1.98 -3.00
C GLU A 31 12.81 1.98 -4.53
N GLY A 32 11.71 2.11 -5.27
CA GLY A 32 11.65 2.17 -6.73
C GLY A 32 11.42 0.83 -7.41
N ASN A 33 11.10 -0.23 -6.67
CA ASN A 33 10.78 -1.54 -7.25
C ASN A 33 9.33 -1.55 -7.75
N TRP A 34 9.11 -2.26 -8.85
CA TRP A 34 7.79 -2.42 -9.44
C TRP A 34 6.97 -3.52 -8.76
N HIS A 35 5.70 -3.21 -8.56
CA HIS A 35 4.69 -4.10 -8.03
C HIS A 35 3.46 -4.10 -8.94
N THR A 36 2.65 -5.15 -8.82
CA THR A 36 1.30 -5.22 -9.38
C THR A 36 0.34 -5.51 -8.25
N GLY A 37 -0.69 -4.68 -8.09
CA GLY A 37 -1.67 -4.82 -7.02
C GLY A 37 -2.98 -4.14 -7.39
N SER A 38 -3.65 -3.64 -6.36
CA SER A 38 -4.96 -3.00 -6.39
C SER A 38 -4.86 -1.47 -6.24
N THR A 39 -5.99 -0.79 -6.39
CA THR A 39 -6.09 0.65 -6.04
C THR A 39 -5.82 0.85 -4.55
N THR A 40 -6.28 -0.06 -3.70
CA THR A 40 -6.02 0.00 -2.26
C THR A 40 -4.54 -0.12 -1.92
N ASP A 41 -3.78 -0.99 -2.62
CA ASP A 41 -2.33 -1.10 -2.40
C ASP A 41 -1.61 0.21 -2.72
N VAL A 42 -2.03 0.92 -3.78
CA VAL A 42 -1.46 2.24 -4.09
C VAL A 42 -1.85 3.29 -3.04
N ALA A 43 -3.10 3.27 -2.55
CA ALA A 43 -3.54 4.15 -1.48
C ALA A 43 -2.73 3.92 -0.19
N ALA A 44 -2.49 2.67 0.18
CA ALA A 44 -1.61 2.33 1.31
C ALA A 44 -0.18 2.86 1.11
N MET A 45 0.37 2.77 -0.11
CA MET A 45 1.71 3.29 -0.42
C MET A 45 1.80 4.81 -0.27
N LEU A 46 0.74 5.52 -0.64
CA LEU A 46 0.63 6.97 -0.43
C LEU A 46 0.64 7.31 1.06
N VAL A 47 -0.09 6.56 1.91
CA VAL A 47 -0.03 6.74 3.37
C VAL A 47 1.40 6.52 3.88
N VAL A 48 2.06 5.43 3.48
CA VAL A 48 3.45 5.15 3.90
C VAL A 48 4.40 6.26 3.48
N ALA A 49 4.24 6.81 2.27
CA ALA A 49 5.04 7.95 1.79
C ALA A 49 4.83 9.20 2.64
N GLY A 50 3.58 9.50 3.00
CA GLY A 50 3.23 10.62 3.88
C GLY A 50 3.83 10.47 5.28
N LEU A 51 3.75 9.26 5.86
CA LEU A 51 4.32 8.94 7.17
C LEU A 51 5.85 9.10 7.20
N LEU A 52 6.54 8.69 6.13
CA LEU A 52 7.99 8.80 6.05
C LEU A 52 8.48 10.22 5.74
N GLY A 53 7.62 11.10 5.21
CA GLY A 53 7.97 12.49 4.91
C GLY A 53 9.00 12.65 3.79
N TYR A 54 9.60 13.84 3.66
CA TYR A 54 10.63 14.11 2.65
C TYR A 54 11.88 13.22 2.87
N PRO A 55 12.48 12.62 1.82
CA PRO A 55 12.22 12.82 0.39
C PRO A 55 11.14 11.91 -0.23
N TYR A 56 10.51 11.05 0.57
CA TYR A 56 9.60 10.01 0.08
C TYR A 56 8.31 10.56 -0.52
N THR A 57 7.82 11.70 -0.03
CA THR A 57 6.60 12.36 -0.55
C THR A 57 6.70 12.74 -2.04
N THR A 58 7.92 12.94 -2.55
CA THR A 58 8.20 13.35 -3.93
C THR A 58 8.54 12.18 -4.86
N LYS A 59 8.67 10.96 -4.34
CA LYS A 59 9.00 9.79 -5.16
C LYS A 59 7.81 9.38 -6.01
N GLU A 60 8.08 8.93 -7.24
CA GLU A 60 7.06 8.34 -8.09
C GLU A 60 6.56 7.03 -7.48
N ILE A 61 5.24 6.95 -7.30
CA ILE A 61 4.52 5.79 -6.80
C ILE A 61 3.67 5.19 -7.92
N VAL A 62 2.93 5.98 -8.69
CA VAL A 62 2.00 5.44 -9.69
C VAL A 62 1.87 6.37 -10.89
N ASN A 63 1.99 5.84 -12.12
CA ASN A 63 1.78 6.60 -13.36
C ASN A 63 2.55 7.94 -13.42
N GLY A 64 3.82 7.97 -13.01
CA GLY A 64 4.60 9.21 -12.96
C GLY A 64 4.20 10.20 -11.85
N LYS A 65 3.34 9.79 -10.91
CA LYS A 65 2.82 10.61 -9.82
C LYS A 65 3.33 10.17 -8.45
N SER A 66 3.45 11.15 -7.58
CA SER A 66 3.92 11.04 -6.20
C SER A 66 2.80 11.23 -5.17
N TYR A 67 3.15 11.14 -3.90
CA TYR A 67 2.25 11.52 -2.81
C TYR A 67 1.89 13.00 -2.84
N ASP A 68 2.86 13.89 -3.11
CA ASP A 68 2.58 15.32 -3.19
C ASP A 68 1.59 15.65 -4.34
N ASP A 69 1.66 14.93 -5.46
CA ASP A 69 0.67 15.03 -6.53
C ASP A 69 -0.73 14.59 -6.10
N PHE A 70 -0.83 13.50 -5.31
CA PHE A 70 -2.11 13.05 -4.76
C PHE A 70 -2.67 14.07 -3.78
N LYS A 71 -1.85 14.53 -2.82
CA LYS A 71 -2.26 15.48 -1.78
C LYS A 71 -2.80 16.77 -2.39
N SER A 72 -2.13 17.29 -3.41
CA SER A 72 -2.62 18.47 -4.15
C SER A 72 -3.98 18.24 -4.82
N ALA A 73 -4.27 17.02 -5.29
CA ALA A 73 -5.56 16.66 -5.86
C ALA A 73 -6.63 16.34 -4.80
N ASN A 74 -6.22 16.08 -3.56
CA ASN A 74 -7.07 15.77 -2.41
C ASN A 74 -7.29 16.99 -1.51
N ASP A 75 -7.34 18.19 -2.10
CA ASP A 75 -7.55 19.47 -1.41
C ASP A 75 -6.54 19.73 -0.27
N ASP A 76 -5.29 19.33 -0.48
CA ASP A 76 -4.19 19.38 0.48
C ASP A 76 -4.40 18.53 1.76
N TYR A 77 -5.41 17.66 1.79
CA TYR A 77 -5.60 16.71 2.88
C TYR A 77 -4.68 15.49 2.74
N ASP A 78 -4.05 15.13 3.86
CA ASP A 78 -3.32 13.89 3.98
C ASP A 78 -4.28 12.68 3.96
N LEU A 79 -3.83 11.62 3.29
CA LEU A 79 -4.47 10.31 3.37
C LEU A 79 -4.04 9.62 4.66
N ASP A 80 -4.99 9.06 5.39
CA ASP A 80 -4.74 8.23 6.57
C ASP A 80 -5.16 6.77 6.34
N ILE A 81 -4.91 5.90 7.32
CA ILE A 81 -5.18 4.46 7.19
C ILE A 81 -6.69 4.20 7.06
N GLU A 82 -7.52 5.01 7.73
CA GLU A 82 -8.98 4.94 7.65
C GLU A 82 -9.50 5.31 6.26
N ASP A 83 -8.87 6.26 5.58
CA ASP A 83 -9.15 6.57 4.18
C ASP A 83 -8.80 5.38 3.26
N VAL A 84 -7.74 4.62 3.55
CA VAL A 84 -7.39 3.41 2.78
C VAL A 84 -8.48 2.34 2.92
N ALA A 85 -9.06 2.18 4.12
CA ALA A 85 -10.24 1.31 4.30
C ALA A 85 -11.43 1.79 3.45
N THR A 86 -11.64 3.11 3.36
CA THR A 86 -12.66 3.68 2.48
C THR A 86 -12.38 3.38 0.99
N VAL A 87 -11.12 3.45 0.56
CA VAL A 87 -10.72 3.05 -0.81
C VAL A 87 -11.04 1.58 -1.07
N TYR A 88 -10.75 0.70 -0.12
CA TYR A 88 -11.08 -0.73 -0.21
C TYR A 88 -12.59 -0.96 -0.38
N ASP A 89 -13.43 -0.35 0.47
CA ASP A 89 -14.88 -0.51 0.37
C ASP A 89 -15.43 -0.05 -0.98
N LEU A 90 -14.87 1.04 -1.53
CA LEU A 90 -15.24 1.57 -2.86
C LEU A 90 -14.69 0.72 -4.02
N GLN A 91 -13.58 0.02 -3.81
CA GLN A 91 -13.00 -0.92 -4.76
C GLN A 91 -13.83 -2.22 -4.85
N GLU A 92 -14.30 -2.72 -3.71
CA GLU A 92 -15.09 -3.96 -3.64
C GLU A 92 -16.60 -3.73 -3.87
N ALA A 93 -17.04 -2.46 -3.96
CA ALA A 93 -18.41 -2.12 -4.30
C ALA A 93 -18.84 -2.69 -5.67
N THR A 94 -20.14 -2.91 -5.87
CA THR A 94 -20.71 -3.35 -7.15
C THR A 94 -21.75 -2.36 -7.66
N PRO A 95 -21.43 -1.52 -8.69
CA PRO A 95 -20.13 -1.42 -9.37
C PRO A 95 -19.07 -0.70 -8.51
N PRO A 96 -17.77 -0.91 -8.78
CA PRO A 96 -16.70 -0.19 -8.09
C PRO A 96 -16.78 1.30 -8.40
N TYR A 97 -16.15 2.13 -7.57
CA TYR A 97 -16.05 3.56 -7.84
C TYR A 97 -15.29 3.81 -9.16
N CYS A 98 -15.84 4.66 -10.02
CA CYS A 98 -15.20 5.08 -11.25
C CYS A 98 -15.25 6.61 -11.37
N ALA A 99 -14.13 7.20 -11.77
CA ALA A 99 -14.09 8.61 -12.11
C ALA A 99 -14.87 8.86 -13.41
N ALA A 100 -15.58 9.97 -13.49
CA ALA A 100 -16.25 10.36 -14.72
C ALA A 100 -15.21 10.77 -15.79
N GLY A 101 -15.28 10.14 -16.97
CA GLY A 101 -14.64 10.60 -18.22
C GLY A 101 -13.25 10.03 -18.56
N VAL A 102 -13.15 9.59 -19.84
CA VAL A 102 -12.05 9.08 -20.70
C VAL A 102 -11.42 7.70 -20.42
N THR A 103 -11.88 6.71 -21.17
CA THR A 103 -11.36 5.34 -21.35
C THR A 103 -9.81 5.26 -21.36
N PRO A 104 -9.17 4.53 -20.42
CA PRO A 104 -7.72 4.34 -20.42
C PRO A 104 -7.28 3.14 -21.27
N THR A 105 -6.01 3.22 -21.69
CA THR A 105 -5.28 2.19 -22.45
C THR A 105 -4.54 1.29 -21.45
N PRO A 106 -4.61 -0.06 -21.56
CA PRO A 106 -3.88 -0.95 -20.66
C PRO A 106 -2.37 -0.87 -20.89
N THR A 107 -1.60 -0.78 -19.80
CA THR A 107 -0.14 -0.92 -19.79
C THR A 107 0.21 -2.21 -19.05
N VAL A 108 1.10 -3.02 -19.64
CA VAL A 108 1.56 -4.30 -19.07
C VAL A 108 2.96 -4.10 -18.50
N THR A 109 3.19 -4.45 -17.24
CA THR A 109 4.49 -4.32 -16.53
C THR A 109 4.86 -5.65 -15.86
N PRO A 110 6.15 -6.05 -15.86
CA PRO A 110 6.59 -7.40 -15.48
C PRO A 110 6.54 -7.72 -13.98
N THR A 111 6.44 -9.03 -13.69
CA THR A 111 6.42 -9.65 -12.36
C THR A 111 7.83 -9.70 -11.71
N PRO A 112 7.99 -9.30 -10.43
CA PRO A 112 9.26 -9.42 -9.71
C PRO A 112 9.56 -10.87 -9.27
N THR A 113 10.84 -11.17 -9.05
CA THR A 113 11.39 -12.48 -8.64
C THR A 113 11.42 -12.59 -7.10
N PRO A 114 11.08 -13.74 -6.48
CA PRO A 114 11.06 -13.88 -5.03
C PRO A 114 12.47 -13.77 -4.41
N THR A 115 12.57 -13.00 -3.32
CA THR A 115 13.74 -12.90 -2.44
C THR A 115 13.47 -13.74 -1.18
N PRO A 116 14.46 -14.49 -0.64
CA PRO A 116 14.26 -15.26 0.59
C PRO A 116 13.88 -14.36 1.78
N VAL A 117 12.88 -14.79 2.55
CA VAL A 117 12.33 -14.05 3.70
C VAL A 117 13.14 -14.41 4.95
N PRO A 118 13.59 -13.43 5.76
CA PRO A 118 14.20 -13.69 7.06
C PRO A 118 13.19 -14.28 8.05
N GLU A 119 13.56 -15.34 8.77
CA GLU A 119 12.72 -16.04 9.77
C GLU A 119 12.23 -15.10 10.88
N GLU A 120 13.13 -14.27 11.41
CA GLU A 120 12.88 -13.27 12.47
C GLU A 120 11.76 -12.28 12.12
N LYS A 121 11.55 -12.01 10.83
CA LYS A 121 10.51 -11.10 10.35
C LYS A 121 9.12 -11.70 10.51
N CYS A 122 8.93 -12.96 10.12
CA CYS A 122 7.62 -13.60 10.21
C CYS A 122 7.27 -13.98 11.65
N GLU A 123 8.28 -14.27 12.48
CA GLU A 123 8.11 -14.37 13.93
C GLU A 123 7.52 -13.08 14.51
N TRP A 124 8.09 -11.91 14.18
CA TRP A 124 7.57 -10.64 14.67
C TRP A 124 6.12 -10.38 14.26
N PHE A 125 5.76 -10.63 12.99
CA PHE A 125 4.37 -10.50 12.53
C PHE A 125 3.42 -11.44 13.27
N SER A 126 3.88 -12.65 13.61
CA SER A 126 3.11 -13.60 14.41
C SER A 126 2.92 -13.13 15.85
N GLU A 127 3.94 -12.55 16.48
CA GLU A 127 3.86 -12.05 17.86
C GLU A 127 2.97 -10.81 18.02
N HIS A 128 2.86 -10.01 16.97
CA HIS A 128 2.07 -8.77 16.95
C HIS A 128 0.68 -8.99 16.32
N TRP A 129 0.20 -10.24 16.22
CA TRP A 129 -1.09 -10.54 15.64
C TRP A 129 -2.26 -10.34 16.64
N PRO A 130 -3.34 -9.63 16.26
CA PRO A 130 -3.56 -8.92 15.01
C PRO A 130 -2.80 -7.59 14.95
N ILE A 131 -2.30 -7.24 13.76
CA ILE A 131 -1.54 -6.00 13.52
C ILE A 131 -2.40 -4.77 13.85
N MET A 132 -1.83 -3.86 14.62
CA MET A 132 -2.40 -2.58 15.02
C MET A 132 -1.57 -1.40 14.47
N THR A 133 -2.13 -0.19 14.56
CA THR A 133 -1.45 1.04 14.12
C THR A 133 -0.12 1.27 14.85
N ALA A 134 -0.01 0.87 16.12
CA ALA A 134 1.23 0.97 16.88
C ALA A 134 2.35 0.13 16.25
N ASP A 135 2.03 -1.07 15.77
CA ASP A 135 2.96 -2.00 15.14
C ASP A 135 3.46 -1.45 13.79
N ILE A 136 2.55 -0.85 13.00
CA ILE A 136 2.90 -0.13 11.77
C ILE A 136 3.88 1.02 12.07
N MET A 137 3.64 1.78 13.14
CA MET A 137 4.52 2.88 13.54
C MET A 137 5.89 2.37 14.03
N ASP A 138 5.96 1.20 14.65
CA ASP A 138 7.23 0.60 15.04
C ASP A 138 8.03 0.13 13.81
N LEU A 139 7.38 -0.43 12.79
CA LEU A 139 8.02 -0.72 11.50
C LEU A 139 8.54 0.57 10.82
N VAL A 140 7.78 1.66 10.86
CA VAL A 140 8.22 2.98 10.34
C VAL A 140 9.47 3.47 11.08
N LYS A 141 9.46 3.46 12.42
CA LYS A 141 10.64 3.85 13.23
C LYS A 141 11.86 2.96 12.93
N ALA A 142 11.64 1.66 12.77
CA ALA A 142 12.70 0.71 12.45
C ALA A 142 13.30 0.96 11.07
N TYR A 143 12.47 1.25 10.07
CA TYR A 143 12.91 1.62 8.72
C TYR A 143 13.73 2.93 8.73
N LEU A 144 13.31 3.91 9.53
CA LEU A 144 14.05 5.16 9.76
C LEU A 144 15.30 4.99 10.64
N LYS A 145 15.57 3.77 11.13
CA LYS A 145 16.70 3.41 12.01
C LYS A 145 16.67 4.07 13.39
N GLU A 146 15.48 4.43 13.86
CA GLU A 146 15.28 4.93 15.22
C GLU A 146 15.25 3.81 16.25
N ILE A 147 14.73 2.63 15.84
CA ILE A 147 14.74 1.40 16.62
C ILE A 147 15.30 0.24 15.78
N THR A 148 15.57 -0.90 16.42
CA THR A 148 15.91 -2.16 15.73
C THR A 148 14.91 -3.24 16.11
N LEU A 149 14.47 -4.02 15.12
CA LEU A 149 13.57 -5.15 15.33
C LEU A 149 14.27 -6.50 15.13
N GLY A 150 15.58 -6.51 14.87
CA GLY A 150 16.36 -7.73 14.61
C GLY A 150 16.65 -7.96 13.13
N TRP A 151 15.81 -7.48 12.23
CA TRP A 151 16.05 -7.49 10.77
C TRP A 151 16.02 -6.08 10.17
N LYS A 152 16.44 -5.98 8.90
CA LYS A 152 16.33 -4.72 8.13
C LYS A 152 14.91 -4.60 7.58
N VAL A 153 14.11 -3.72 8.18
CA VAL A 153 12.77 -3.37 7.68
C VAL A 153 12.84 -2.68 6.32
N SER A 154 11.95 -3.07 5.42
CA SER A 154 11.72 -2.50 4.08
C SER A 154 10.36 -1.81 4.00
N VAL A 155 10.12 -1.01 2.95
CA VAL A 155 8.81 -0.41 2.70
C VAL A 155 7.77 -1.49 2.43
N ALA A 156 8.14 -2.58 1.75
CA ALA A 156 7.26 -3.73 1.54
C ALA A 156 6.75 -4.34 2.86
N ASP A 157 7.57 -4.33 3.92
CA ASP A 157 7.15 -4.82 5.24
C ASP A 157 6.10 -3.91 5.88
N ILE A 158 6.31 -2.59 5.80
CA ILE A 158 5.36 -1.59 6.30
C ILE A 158 4.03 -1.69 5.54
N MET A 159 4.11 -1.80 4.21
CA MET A 159 2.95 -1.97 3.34
C MET A 159 2.19 -3.25 3.64
N GLY A 160 2.89 -4.36 3.82
CA GLY A 160 2.27 -5.62 4.18
C GLY A 160 1.58 -5.56 5.54
N ALA A 161 2.14 -4.83 6.51
CA ALA A 161 1.50 -4.57 7.81
C ALA A 161 0.21 -3.74 7.66
N VAL A 162 0.21 -2.72 6.80
CA VAL A 162 -1.03 -1.96 6.47
C VAL A 162 -2.07 -2.89 5.85
N SER A 163 -1.67 -3.76 4.90
CA SER A 163 -2.58 -4.76 4.31
C SER A 163 -3.15 -5.71 5.38
N TYR A 164 -2.34 -6.19 6.32
CA TYR A 164 -2.82 -7.04 7.42
C TYR A 164 -3.78 -6.32 8.37
N TYR A 165 -3.50 -5.05 8.73
CA TYR A 165 -4.43 -4.22 9.51
C TYR A 165 -5.79 -4.10 8.82
N LEU A 166 -5.80 -3.96 7.49
CA LEU A 166 -7.00 -3.91 6.66
C LEU A 166 -7.59 -5.30 6.34
N LYS A 167 -7.04 -6.37 6.91
CA LYS A 167 -7.44 -7.78 6.69
C LYS A 167 -7.29 -8.27 5.24
N GLN A 168 -6.40 -7.63 4.48
CA GLN A 168 -6.03 -8.02 3.12
C GLN A 168 -4.84 -8.98 3.15
N TYR A 169 -5.08 -10.20 3.63
CA TYR A 169 -4.00 -11.15 3.93
C TYR A 169 -3.19 -11.55 2.70
N ASP A 170 -3.80 -11.73 1.53
CA ASP A 170 -3.08 -12.10 0.31
C ASP A 170 -2.12 -10.99 -0.16
N SER A 171 -2.55 -9.72 -0.11
CA SER A 171 -1.68 -8.56 -0.39
C SER A 171 -0.55 -8.50 0.64
N GLY A 172 -0.88 -8.62 1.93
CA GLY A 172 0.11 -8.62 2.99
C GLY A 172 1.15 -9.73 2.84
N ASN A 173 0.72 -10.96 2.54
CA ASN A 173 1.59 -12.11 2.31
C ASN A 173 2.45 -11.93 1.07
N SER A 174 1.93 -11.32 0.00
CA SER A 174 2.73 -11.03 -1.20
C SER A 174 3.82 -9.98 -0.94
N LEU A 175 3.58 -9.03 -0.04
CA LEU A 175 4.50 -7.93 0.27
C LEU A 175 5.55 -8.34 1.31
N THR A 176 5.11 -9.02 2.38
CA THR A 176 6.01 -9.49 3.43
C THR A 176 6.67 -10.83 3.07
N GLY A 177 6.05 -11.64 2.21
CA GLY A 177 6.48 -13.04 2.05
C GLY A 177 6.21 -13.93 3.28
N CYS A 178 5.51 -13.42 4.31
CA CYS A 178 5.02 -14.23 5.41
C CYS A 178 3.67 -14.87 5.05
N SER A 179 3.28 -15.89 5.82
CA SER A 179 2.01 -16.61 5.62
C SER A 179 1.04 -16.31 6.76
N CYS A 180 0.24 -15.25 6.59
CA CYS A 180 -0.76 -14.82 7.57
C CYS A 180 -2.19 -14.99 7.05
N SER A 181 -3.13 -15.18 7.97
CA SER A 181 -4.56 -15.33 7.72
C SER A 181 -5.35 -14.75 8.89
N SER A 182 -6.69 -14.76 8.82
CA SER A 182 -7.53 -14.34 9.95
C SER A 182 -7.28 -15.11 11.25
N GLU A 183 -6.68 -16.30 11.18
CA GLU A 183 -6.39 -17.16 12.33
C GLU A 183 -5.00 -16.89 12.95
N GLY A 184 -4.14 -16.11 12.29
CA GLY A 184 -2.78 -15.83 12.71
C GLY A 184 -1.76 -15.94 11.58
N CYS A 185 -0.49 -15.69 11.92
CA CYS A 185 0.66 -15.90 11.04
C CYS A 185 1.36 -17.22 11.37
N VAL A 186 1.80 -17.93 10.33
CA VAL A 186 2.62 -19.12 10.45
C VAL A 186 4.08 -18.73 10.22
N VAL A 187 4.95 -19.18 11.12
CA VAL A 187 6.41 -19.14 10.96
C VAL A 187 6.81 -20.49 10.36
N GLU A 188 7.34 -20.49 9.13
CA GLU A 188 7.84 -21.69 8.44
C GLU A 188 9.36 -21.80 8.49
#